data_AF-A0A433CCJ1-F1
#
_entry.id   AF-A0A433CCJ1-F1
#
_cell.length_a   1.000
_cell.length_b   1.000
_cell.length_c   1.000
_cell.angle_alpha   90.00
_cell.angle_beta   90.00
_cell.angle_gamma   90.00
#
_symmetry.space_group_name_H-M   'P 1'
#
loop_
_entity.id
_entity.type
_entity.pdbx_description
1 polymer ?
#
loop_
_entity_poly.entity_id
_entity_poly.type
_entity_poly.pdbx_seq_one_letter_code
_entity_poly.pdbx_strand_id
1 'polypeptide(L)'
;MQFYEVENLDTAREYLQEATTKVILTNPQGSTRYYGMRVVDCIFNILKQEFPDKIANVVVNAYDDYPAFVTARALGYQEIQYFNR
;
A
#
# COMPACT_ATOMS: atom_id res chain seq x y z
N MET A 1 7.57 -11.37 8.90
CA MET A 1 6.39 -10.94 8.12
C MET A 1 6.86 -10.61 6.72
N GLN A 2 6.06 -10.97 5.71
CA GLN A 2 6.40 -10.80 4.29
C GLN A 2 5.76 -9.51 3.75
N PHE A 3 6.54 -8.72 2.99
CA PHE A 3 6.01 -7.60 2.22
C PHE A 3 5.40 -8.11 0.92
N TYR A 4 4.28 -7.52 0.53
CA TYR A 4 3.65 -7.76 -0.76
C TYR A 4 3.39 -6.43 -1.46
N GLU A 5 3.89 -6.31 -2.70
CA GLU A 5 3.70 -5.11 -3.52
C GLU A 5 2.38 -5.21 -4.28
N VAL A 6 1.48 -4.27 -4.03
CA VAL A 6 0.16 -4.21 -4.65
C VAL A 6 0.26 -3.43 -5.96
N GLU A 7 0.34 -4.15 -7.08
CA GLU A 7 0.34 -3.55 -8.42
C GLU A 7 -1.07 -3.14 -8.88
N ASN A 8 -2.08 -3.96 -8.59
CA ASN A 8 -3.48 -3.69 -8.85
C ASN A 8 -4.37 -4.54 -7.91
N LEU A 9 -5.69 -4.31 -7.96
CA LEU A 9 -6.64 -4.99 -7.06
C LEU A 9 -6.80 -6.48 -7.36
N ASP A 10 -6.82 -6.87 -8.63
CA ASP A 10 -7.17 -8.24 -9.02
C ASP A 10 -6.04 -9.21 -8.66
N THR A 11 -4.80 -8.88 -9.00
CA THR A 11 -3.63 -9.69 -8.64
C THR A 11 -3.43 -9.75 -7.12
N ALA A 12 -3.71 -8.65 -6.41
CA ALA A 12 -3.63 -8.62 -4.96
C ALA A 12 -4.70 -9.50 -4.30
N ARG A 13 -5.91 -9.56 -4.85
CA ARG A 13 -6.96 -10.46 -4.36
C ARG A 13 -6.59 -11.92 -4.54
N GLU A 14 -6.12 -12.30 -5.72
CA GLU A 14 -5.65 -13.67 -6.00
C GLU A 14 -4.57 -14.09 -5.00
N TYR A 15 -3.58 -13.23 -4.79
CA TYR A 15 -2.52 -13.48 -3.80
C TYR A 15 -3.06 -13.61 -2.36
N LEU A 16 -3.92 -12.69 -1.92
CA LEU A 16 -4.44 -12.68 -0.54
C LEU A 16 -5.41 -13.82 -0.25
N GLN A 17 -6.12 -14.34 -1.26
CA GLN A 17 -6.96 -15.53 -1.14
C GLN A 17 -6.11 -16.77 -0.80
N GLU A 18 -4.94 -16.91 -1.41
CA GLU A 18 -4.03 -18.04 -1.20
C GLU A 18 -3.07 -17.86 -0.01
N ALA A 19 -2.90 -16.62 0.48
CA ALA A 19 -1.96 -16.31 1.54
C ALA A 19 -2.29 -17.04 2.84
N THR A 20 -1.36 -17.88 3.31
CA THR A 20 -1.49 -18.64 4.57
C THR A 20 -1.01 -17.86 5.80
N THR A 21 -0.25 -16.78 5.58
CA THR A 21 0.30 -15.92 6.63
C THR A 21 -0.10 -14.46 6.43
N LYS A 22 -0.13 -13.69 7.52
CA LYS A 22 -0.35 -12.24 7.41
C LYS A 22 0.78 -11.55 6.65
N VAL A 23 0.42 -10.58 5.81
CA VAL A 23 1.37 -9.81 4.99
C VAL A 23 1.31 -8.32 5.32
N ILE A 24 2.38 -7.61 4.99
CA ILE A 24 2.44 -6.15 5.03
C ILE A 24 2.28 -5.67 3.60
N LEU A 25 1.24 -4.87 3.33
CA LEU A 25 1.04 -4.31 2.00
C LEU A 25 1.95 -3.12 1.78
N THR A 26 2.49 -3.00 0.58
CA THR A 26 3.14 -1.79 0.08
C THR A 26 2.78 -1.56 -1.37
N ASN A 27 3.05 -0.38 -1.90
CA ASN A 27 2.86 -0.06 -3.31
C ASN A 27 4.22 -0.06 -4.02
N PRO A 28 4.28 -0.41 -5.32
CA PRO A 28 5.49 -0.28 -6.10
C PRO A 28 6.00 1.16 -6.14
N GLN A 29 7.31 1.34 -6.29
CA GLN A 29 7.90 2.66 -6.48
C GLN A 29 7.28 3.36 -7.70
N GLY A 30 6.93 4.64 -7.53
CA GLY A 30 6.37 5.46 -8.61
C GLY A 30 4.86 5.27 -8.84
N SER A 31 4.23 4.29 -8.19
CA SER A 31 2.78 4.10 -8.34
C SER A 31 1.97 5.27 -7.78
N THR A 32 2.49 6.00 -6.77
CA THR A 32 1.87 7.24 -6.28
C THR A 32 1.85 8.36 -7.32
N ARG A 33 2.82 8.39 -8.24
CA ARG A 33 2.86 9.33 -9.37
C ARG A 33 1.95 8.89 -10.51
N TYR A 34 1.88 7.59 -10.75
CA TYR A 34 1.07 7.02 -11.83
C TYR A 34 -0.44 7.03 -11.50
N TYR A 35 -0.82 6.52 -10.33
CA TYR A 35 -2.22 6.42 -9.90
C TYR A 35 -2.67 7.61 -9.03
N GLY A 36 -1.74 8.28 -8.34
CA GLY A 36 -2.07 9.21 -7.27
C GLY A 36 -2.23 8.52 -5.92
N MET A 37 -1.72 9.15 -4.86
CA MET A 37 -1.74 8.59 -3.50
C MET A 37 -3.15 8.22 -3.00
N ARG A 38 -4.20 8.98 -3.38
CA ARG A 38 -5.58 8.66 -3.00
C ARG A 38 -6.13 7.39 -3.65
N VAL A 39 -5.69 7.07 -4.86
CA VAL A 39 -6.07 5.83 -5.53
C VAL A 39 -5.38 4.65 -4.84
N VAL A 40 -4.10 4.79 -4.52
CA VAL A 40 -3.35 3.80 -3.72
C VAL A 40 -4.03 3.56 -2.37
N ASP A 41 -4.44 4.62 -1.67
CA ASP A 41 -5.19 4.51 -0.40
C ASP A 41 -6.53 3.76 -0.57
N CYS A 42 -7.28 4.08 -1.62
CA CYS A 42 -8.53 3.39 -1.93
C CYS A 42 -8.31 1.89 -2.12
N ILE A 43 -7.29 1.50 -2.90
CA ILE A 43 -6.91 0.10 -3.12
C ILE A 43 -6.59 -0.59 -1.79
N PHE A 44 -5.73 0.01 -0.96
CA PHE A 44 -5.40 -0.58 0.34
C PHE A 44 -6.61 -0.69 1.28
N ASN A 45 -7.51 0.28 1.26
CA ASN A 45 -8.73 0.24 2.09
C ASN A 45 -9.69 -0.86 1.64
N ILE A 46 -9.86 -1.05 0.33
CA ILE A 46 -10.63 -2.18 -0.22
C ILE A 46 -10.02 -3.51 0.24
N LEU A 47 -8.71 -3.71 0.04
CA LEU A 47 -8.06 -4.97 0.43
C LEU A 47 -8.13 -5.23 1.94
N LYS A 48 -7.98 -4.19 2.77
CA LYS A 48 -8.15 -4.31 4.24
C LYS A 48 -9.56 -4.71 4.65
N GLN A 49 -10.58 -4.23 3.93
CA GLN A 49 -11.97 -4.61 4.19
C GLN A 49 -12.29 -6.03 3.73
N GLU A 50 -11.75 -6.44 2.58
CA GLU A 50 -11.96 -7.78 2.02
C GLU A 50 -11.16 -8.86 2.76
N PHE A 51 -9.97 -8.54 3.27
CA PHE A 51 -9.05 -9.50 3.90
C PHE A 51 -8.49 -9.01 5.25
N PRO A 52 -9.34 -8.65 6.24
CA PRO A 52 -8.89 -8.06 7.50
C PRO A 52 -7.94 -8.97 8.30
N ASP A 53 -8.09 -10.29 8.17
CA ASP A 53 -7.25 -11.27 8.87
C ASP A 53 -5.96 -11.63 8.12
N LYS A 54 -5.79 -11.17 6.88
CA LYS A 54 -4.59 -11.44 6.06
C LYS A 54 -3.59 -10.28 6.06
N ILE A 55 -4.03 -9.09 6.46
CA ILE A 55 -3.20 -7.89 6.40
C ILE A 55 -2.75 -7.51 7.81
N ALA A 56 -1.44 -7.52 8.04
CA ALA A 56 -0.86 -7.12 9.31
C ALA A 56 -0.69 -5.60 9.42
N ASN A 57 -0.26 -4.96 8.33
CA ASN A 57 0.01 -3.53 8.28
C ASN A 57 0.05 -3.04 6.82
N VAL A 58 0.14 -1.72 6.63
CA VAL A 58 0.38 -1.09 5.34
C VAL A 58 1.52 -0.09 5.46
N VAL A 59 2.48 -0.18 4.55
CA VAL A 59 3.59 0.75 4.40
C VAL A 59 3.46 1.43 3.04
N VAL A 60 3.37 2.75 3.04
CA VAL A 60 3.27 3.50 1.77
C VAL A 60 4.66 3.75 1.22
N ASN A 61 4.91 3.42 -0.04
CA ASN A 61 6.13 3.80 -0.73
C ASN A 61 5.91 5.08 -1.54
N ALA A 62 6.25 6.22 -0.95
CA ALA A 62 6.22 7.52 -1.61
C ALA A 62 7.53 7.83 -2.37
N TYR A 63 8.60 7.06 -2.14
CA TYR A 63 9.93 7.28 -2.71
C TYR A 63 10.37 8.75 -2.66
N ASP A 64 10.49 9.45 -3.79
CA ASP A 64 10.84 10.88 -3.90
C ASP A 64 9.63 11.78 -4.25
N ASP A 65 8.40 11.27 -4.15
CA ASP A 65 7.14 11.98 -4.40
C ASP A 65 6.66 12.68 -3.11
N TYR A 66 7.14 13.92 -2.93
CA TYR A 66 6.79 14.72 -1.74
C TYR A 66 5.27 14.97 -1.60
N PRO A 67 4.51 15.33 -2.66
CA PRO A 67 3.05 15.39 -2.57
C PRO A 67 2.41 14.10 -2.07
N ALA A 68 2.88 12.93 -2.51
CA ALA A 68 2.39 11.65 -2.01
C ALA A 68 2.73 11.43 -0.53
N PHE A 69 3.95 11.75 -0.10
CA PHE A 69 4.35 11.67 1.32
C PHE A 69 3.43 12.53 2.21
N VAL A 70 3.20 13.80 1.84
CA VAL A 70 2.32 14.71 2.59
C VAL A 70 0.89 14.17 2.61
N THR A 71 0.40 13.68 1.47
CA THR A 71 -0.95 13.11 1.38
C THR A 71 -1.09 11.86 2.25
N ALA A 72 -0.12 10.95 2.22
CA ALA A 72 -0.12 9.74 3.04
C ALA A 72 -0.11 10.08 4.55
N ARG A 73 0.67 11.09 4.97
CA ARG A 73 0.64 11.61 6.33
C ARG A 73 -0.75 12.16 6.71
N ALA A 74 -1.38 12.94 5.83
CA ALA A 74 -2.71 13.49 6.07
C ALA A 74 -3.81 12.42 6.14
N LEU A 75 -3.62 11.29 5.44
CA LEU A 75 -4.50 10.11 5.50
C LEU A 75 -4.25 9.22 6.73
N GLY A 76 -3.26 9.55 7.56
CA GLY A 76 -2.99 8.87 8.82
C GLY A 76 -2.04 7.67 8.74
N TYR A 77 -1.37 7.46 7.60
CA TYR A 77 -0.35 6.41 7.47
C TYR A 77 0.82 6.68 8.41
N GLN A 78 1.15 5.68 9.24
CA GLN A 78 2.25 5.76 10.21
C GLN A 78 3.60 5.40 9.57
N GLU A 79 3.60 4.39 8.70
CA GLU A 79 4.79 3.89 8.03
C GLU A 79 4.79 4.32 6.56
N ILE A 80 5.74 5.20 6.22
CA ILE A 80 5.90 5.74 4.87
C ILE A 80 7.38 5.68 4.51
N GLN A 81 7.72 4.98 3.44
CA GLN A 81 9.04 5.00 2.83
C GLN A 81 9.15 6.25 1.96
N TYR A 82 10.03 7.16 2.36
CA TYR A 82 10.30 8.41 1.66
C TYR A 82 11.81 8.69 1.70
N PHE A 83 12.38 9.00 0.53
CA PHE A 83 13.78 9.36 0.37
C PHE A 83 13.87 10.85 0.06
N ASN A 84 14.31 11.62 1.06
CA ASN A 84 14.60 13.04 0.88
C ASN A 84 15.94 13.16 0.15
N ARG A 85 15.93 13.66 -1.09
CA ARG A 85 17.14 13.93 -1.88
C ARG A 85 17.63 15.35 -1.64
#